data_AF-A0A261GM84-F1
#
_entry.id   AF-A0A261GM84-F1
#
_cell.length_a   1.000
_cell.length_b   1.000
_cell.length_c   1.000
_cell.angle_alpha   90.00
_cell.angle_beta   90.00
_cell.angle_gamma   90.00
#
_symmetry.space_group_name_H-M   'P 1'
#
loop_
_entity.id
_entity.type
_entity.pdbx_description
1 polymer ?
#
loop_
_entity_poly.entity_id
_entity_poly.type
_entity_poly.pdbx_seq_one_letter_code
_entity_poly.pdbx_strand_id
1 'polypeptide(L)'
;MRDVAIGFARAYGKGIYPSIATNTSQIVIDVHQSQASETLWYQVGSLEGGYTAFGESRQYDTGRYPCITLNNKGVIVEVHESDGFSNNMWYHVGVVNSDNMSISWGGSQKYDTGKFPRVAMNSSGIVVEVHEADGISSNLWYHVGKVNPDNKSVEWGGSRQYDTGQTPSVAINSHGVLVEVHQSDGLSTNLWYHVGTVNQDNKTIEWGESYQYDSGSHPSVVLTDDFWVIEIHQSQTFNTLWKRIGRLNLGKKTIEWIGGSEKFSNDGSLPCIGFNGTQVVESHMDGTDLMSSASLFIDRSDWMKNSMPVIGGRSLKEVMLPAAHDASMYEVNNCTALGPFGANSCNTQTQTASYLGQLNNGVRYFDVRPVIFQGKLSTGHFNTNPLLGCDGPGLDTALADVKIFMARSSELVILKFSHYLNRDKDGADFTEEEMDRLCSEVLTALDGHLYTGPMPLAATPLNIMTARGGRVVAVFDNLSAALHQKYAGKGIYSYRDYPTSETADLTVFDHYTGTPDLEVMINDQLGKLENPENHGGDLFLLSWTLTQDTEQAIACGAGIGISILTMAASANSELWKNMEQLQRGGNIRKGRLPNLLYHDYAQGFATDIALWLNNGGSFENREH
;
A
#
# COMPACT_ATOMS: atom_id res chain seq x y z
N MET A 1 -6.43 10.87 -4.94
CA MET A 1 -5.84 11.59 -3.79
C MET A 1 -4.59 10.85 -3.35
N ARG A 2 -3.57 11.51 -2.79
CA ARG A 2 -2.36 10.80 -2.33
C ARG A 2 -2.66 9.90 -1.14
N ASP A 3 -2.11 8.69 -1.17
CA ASP A 3 -2.21 7.69 -0.11
C ASP A 3 -0.93 6.84 -0.05
N VAL A 4 -0.77 6.06 1.00
CA VAL A 4 0.29 5.07 1.22
C VAL A 4 -0.32 3.67 1.40
N ALA A 5 0.24 2.66 0.73
CA ALA A 5 -0.22 1.27 0.78
C ALA A 5 0.72 0.36 1.59
N ILE A 6 0.99 0.76 2.84
CA ILE A 6 1.69 -0.07 3.84
C ILE A 6 0.77 -1.21 4.36
N GLY A 7 1.36 -2.24 4.99
CA GLY A 7 0.61 -3.36 5.59
C GLY A 7 1.12 -4.77 5.25
N PHE A 8 2.11 -4.89 4.36
CA PHE A 8 2.73 -6.16 4.01
C PHE A 8 4.17 -6.23 4.54
N ALA A 9 4.32 -6.03 5.85
CA ALA A 9 5.63 -5.91 6.47
C ALA A 9 6.38 -7.23 6.55
N ARG A 10 7.72 -7.13 6.64
CA ARG A 10 8.63 -8.27 6.73
C ARG A 10 9.56 -8.16 7.91
N ALA A 11 9.78 -9.29 8.54
CA ALA A 11 10.78 -9.42 9.59
C ALA A 11 12.17 -9.15 9.01
N TYR A 12 12.90 -8.22 9.63
CA TYR A 12 14.29 -7.91 9.28
C TYR A 12 15.25 -8.12 10.45
N GLY A 13 14.75 -8.37 11.66
CA GLY A 13 15.59 -8.56 12.83
C GLY A 13 14.78 -8.86 14.09
N LYS A 14 15.48 -8.88 15.23
CA LYS A 14 14.88 -9.01 16.56
C LYS A 14 15.24 -7.80 17.41
N GLY A 15 14.30 -7.29 18.19
CA GLY A 15 14.52 -6.16 19.07
C GLY A 15 13.22 -5.61 19.65
N ILE A 16 13.34 -4.53 20.40
CA ILE A 16 12.21 -3.76 20.94
C ILE A 16 12.42 -2.25 20.76
N TYR A 17 11.34 -1.47 20.77
CA TYR A 17 11.35 -0.02 20.57
C TYR A 17 12.09 0.42 19.29
N PRO A 18 11.67 -0.04 18.09
CA PRO A 18 12.29 0.37 16.84
C PRO A 18 12.03 1.85 16.54
N SER A 19 12.99 2.49 15.89
CA SER A 19 12.82 3.81 15.26
C SER A 19 13.50 3.80 13.90
N ILE A 20 12.78 4.26 12.89
CA ILE A 20 13.21 4.19 11.49
C ILE A 20 13.36 5.59 10.88
N ALA A 21 14.40 5.78 10.09
CA ALA A 21 14.62 6.99 9.31
C ALA A 21 15.11 6.65 7.90
N THR A 22 14.73 7.45 6.91
CA THR A 22 15.14 7.27 5.52
C THR A 22 15.42 8.61 4.84
N ASN A 23 16.19 8.61 3.76
CA ASN A 23 16.51 9.82 3.00
C ASN A 23 16.38 9.62 1.49
N THR A 24 16.48 10.73 0.75
CA THR A 24 16.36 10.76 -0.72
C THR A 24 17.37 9.88 -1.47
N SER A 25 18.46 9.44 -0.83
CA SER A 25 19.43 8.50 -1.41
C SER A 25 19.01 7.04 -1.23
N GLN A 26 17.75 6.79 -0.86
CA GLN A 26 17.19 5.46 -0.61
C GLN A 26 17.88 4.70 0.53
N ILE A 27 18.65 5.39 1.38
CA ILE A 27 19.17 4.79 2.62
C ILE A 27 18.04 4.69 3.63
N VAL A 28 17.98 3.58 4.34
CA VAL A 28 17.10 3.36 5.49
C VAL A 28 17.94 2.94 6.69
N ILE A 29 17.62 3.48 7.85
CA ILE A 29 18.29 3.18 9.11
C ILE A 29 17.23 2.80 10.12
N ASP A 30 17.48 1.71 10.82
CA ASP A 30 16.75 1.32 12.02
C ASP A 30 17.68 1.46 13.22
N VAL A 31 17.13 1.93 14.35
CA VAL A 31 17.69 1.69 15.68
C VAL A 31 16.67 0.99 16.54
N HIS A 32 17.15 0.10 17.40
CA HIS A 32 16.31 -0.64 18.35
C HIS A 32 17.08 -0.92 19.64
N GLN A 33 16.33 -1.22 20.68
CA GLN A 33 16.86 -1.80 21.91
C GLN A 33 16.85 -3.33 21.80
N SER A 34 17.84 -3.99 22.41
CA SER A 34 17.84 -5.44 22.56
C SER A 34 16.66 -5.92 23.41
N GLN A 35 16.03 -7.02 22.98
CA GLN A 35 14.98 -7.72 23.74
C GLN A 35 15.51 -8.44 24.99
N ALA A 36 16.83 -8.57 25.13
CA ALA A 36 17.48 -9.33 26.21
C ALA A 36 18.27 -8.44 27.20
N SER A 37 18.59 -7.21 26.81
CA SER A 37 19.41 -6.29 27.60
C SER A 37 19.14 -4.84 27.20
N GLU A 38 19.53 -3.88 28.03
CA GLU A 38 19.45 -2.44 27.72
C GLU A 38 20.62 -2.01 26.83
N THR A 39 20.89 -2.76 25.76
CA THR A 39 21.88 -2.42 24.73
C THR A 39 21.16 -1.87 23.50
N LEU A 40 21.74 -0.86 22.87
CA LEU A 40 21.18 -0.18 21.69
C LEU A 40 21.92 -0.59 20.43
N TRP A 41 21.15 -0.88 19.38
CA TRP A 41 21.63 -1.46 18.14
C TRP A 41 21.11 -0.66 16.95
N TYR A 42 21.86 -0.67 15.86
CA TYR A 42 21.46 -0.04 14.61
C TYR A 42 21.69 -0.97 13.42
N GLN A 43 20.88 -0.78 12.38
CA GLN A 43 21.04 -1.38 11.06
C GLN A 43 20.98 -0.29 10.00
N VAL A 44 21.88 -0.37 9.01
CA VAL A 44 21.81 0.48 7.81
C VAL A 44 21.48 -0.42 6.64
N GLY A 45 20.55 0.02 5.81
CA GLY A 45 20.11 -0.68 4.61
C GLY A 45 19.77 0.28 3.49
N SER A 46 19.21 -0.29 2.42
CA SER A 46 18.66 0.45 1.29
C SER A 46 17.19 0.09 1.07
N LEU A 47 16.45 1.00 0.46
CA LEU A 47 15.12 0.69 -0.07
C LEU A 47 15.26 -0.08 -1.38
N GLU A 48 14.55 -1.20 -1.43
CA GLU A 48 14.51 -2.12 -2.55
C GLU A 48 13.07 -2.17 -3.05
N GLY A 49 12.63 -1.02 -3.58
CA GLY A 49 11.23 -0.80 -3.89
C GLY A 49 10.37 -0.77 -2.64
N GLY A 50 9.49 -1.75 -2.44
CA GLY A 50 8.52 -1.84 -1.34
C GLY A 50 9.06 -2.42 -0.02
N TYR A 51 10.35 -2.78 0.04
CA TYR A 51 10.98 -3.30 1.26
C TYR A 51 12.29 -2.60 1.59
N THR A 52 12.77 -2.88 2.79
CA THR A 52 14.08 -2.48 3.30
C THR A 52 15.03 -3.68 3.26
N ALA A 53 16.19 -3.54 2.61
CA ALA A 53 17.27 -4.50 2.67
C ALA A 53 18.28 -4.06 3.74
N PHE A 54 18.02 -4.43 5.00
CA PHE A 54 18.92 -4.13 6.11
C PHE A 54 20.18 -5.01 6.08
N GLY A 55 21.31 -4.40 6.41
CA GLY A 55 22.57 -5.11 6.66
C GLY A 55 22.66 -5.66 8.10
N GLU A 56 23.88 -5.90 8.55
CA GLU A 56 24.14 -6.41 9.90
C GLU A 56 23.68 -5.43 11.00
N SER A 57 23.09 -5.99 12.06
CA SER A 57 22.79 -5.27 13.30
C SER A 57 24.05 -5.07 14.14
N ARG A 58 24.31 -3.83 14.56
CA ARG A 58 25.53 -3.43 15.28
C ARG A 58 25.18 -2.67 16.55
N GLN A 59 25.72 -3.12 17.68
CA GLN A 59 25.61 -2.38 18.93
C GLN A 59 26.38 -1.06 18.83
N TYR A 60 25.79 0.03 19.32
CA TYR A 60 26.45 1.34 19.36
C TYR A 60 26.47 1.99 20.76
N ASP A 61 25.51 1.67 21.63
CA ASP A 61 25.47 2.18 23.00
C ASP A 61 24.66 1.24 23.95
N THR A 62 24.38 1.72 25.16
CA THR A 62 23.45 1.16 26.15
C THR A 62 22.39 2.18 26.51
N GLY A 63 21.15 1.74 26.73
CA GLY A 63 20.03 2.62 27.02
C GLY A 63 18.67 2.01 26.69
N ARG A 64 17.67 2.88 26.69
CA ARG A 64 16.26 2.56 26.43
C ARG A 64 15.61 3.58 25.51
N TYR A 65 14.57 3.16 24.78
CA TYR A 65 13.72 4.00 23.94
C TYR A 65 14.48 4.85 22.90
N PRO A 66 15.36 4.25 22.07
CA PRO A 66 16.11 5.01 21.07
C PRO A 66 15.18 5.60 20.00
N CYS A 67 15.50 6.79 19.51
CA CYS A 67 14.82 7.43 18.40
C CYS A 67 15.80 8.14 17.48
N ILE A 68 15.60 8.05 16.16
CA ILE A 68 16.48 8.63 15.16
C ILE A 68 15.81 9.59 14.20
N THR A 69 16.63 10.47 13.63
CA THR A 69 16.30 11.27 12.44
C THR A 69 17.49 11.36 11.50
N LEU A 70 17.24 11.34 10.19
CA LEU A 70 18.24 11.34 9.13
C LEU A 70 17.93 12.45 8.13
N ASN A 71 18.93 13.26 7.75
CA ASN A 71 18.76 14.21 6.66
C ASN A 71 19.36 13.72 5.32
N ASN A 72 19.06 14.47 4.25
CA ASN A 72 19.54 14.19 2.89
C ASN A 72 21.05 14.37 2.70
N LYS A 73 21.80 14.83 3.71
CA LYS A 73 23.26 14.90 3.70
C LYS A 73 23.91 13.70 4.40
N GLY A 74 23.11 12.71 4.83
CA GLY A 74 23.60 11.54 5.55
C GLY A 74 23.99 11.83 7.01
N VAL A 75 23.56 12.96 7.57
CA VAL A 75 23.76 13.24 9.00
C VAL A 75 22.59 12.65 9.77
N ILE A 76 22.89 11.91 10.83
CA ILE A 76 21.92 11.29 11.73
C ILE A 76 22.04 11.87 13.13
N VAL A 77 20.91 12.06 13.80
CA VAL A 77 20.82 12.31 15.24
C VAL A 77 20.04 11.17 15.86
N GLU A 78 20.56 10.62 16.95
CA GLU A 78 19.91 9.61 17.78
C GLU A 78 19.72 10.18 19.19
N VAL A 79 18.61 9.87 19.84
CA VAL A 79 18.33 10.21 21.23
C VAL A 79 17.80 8.99 21.99
N HIS A 80 18.23 8.82 23.24
CA HIS A 80 17.79 7.72 24.10
C HIS A 80 17.79 8.10 25.59
N GLU A 81 17.13 7.26 26.39
CA GLU A 81 17.18 7.28 27.86
C GLU A 81 18.27 6.35 28.39
N SER A 82 18.83 6.64 29.56
CA SER A 82 19.85 5.81 30.19
C SER A 82 19.38 4.39 30.49
N ASP A 83 20.34 3.48 30.55
CA ASP A 83 20.19 2.18 31.17
C ASP A 83 19.98 2.30 32.70
N GLY A 84 19.40 1.26 33.30
CA GLY A 84 19.10 1.18 34.72
C GLY A 84 17.98 2.12 35.17
N PHE A 85 18.16 2.74 36.33
CA PHE A 85 17.12 3.54 37.02
C PHE A 85 17.25 5.05 36.80
N SER A 86 18.17 5.50 35.95
CA SER A 86 18.35 6.92 35.67
C SER A 86 17.53 7.33 34.46
N ASN A 87 16.86 8.48 34.57
CA ASN A 87 16.12 9.08 33.46
C ASN A 87 16.95 10.17 32.77
N ASN A 88 18.30 10.05 32.74
CA ASN A 88 19.09 10.99 31.93
C ASN A 88 18.86 10.67 30.46
N MET A 89 18.74 11.71 29.64
CA MET A 89 18.61 11.60 28.20
C MET A 89 19.92 11.99 27.51
N TRP A 90 20.27 11.20 26.51
CA TRP A 90 21.52 11.25 25.79
C TRP A 90 21.26 11.36 24.30
N TYR A 91 22.22 11.92 23.57
CA TYR A 91 22.16 11.95 22.12
C TYR A 91 23.50 11.55 21.48
N HIS A 92 23.41 11.03 20.27
CA HIS A 92 24.52 10.90 19.34
C HIS A 92 24.28 11.72 18.08
N VAL A 93 25.38 12.17 17.47
CA VAL A 93 25.40 12.62 16.08
C VAL A 93 26.30 11.68 15.30
N GLY A 94 25.81 11.22 14.16
CA GLY A 94 26.55 10.33 13.26
C GLY A 94 26.56 10.84 11.83
N VAL A 95 27.46 10.27 11.03
CA VAL A 95 27.46 10.44 9.58
C VAL A 95 27.42 9.05 8.94
N VAL A 96 26.46 8.85 8.05
CA VAL A 96 26.27 7.61 7.30
C VAL A 96 27.39 7.43 6.30
N ASN A 97 27.98 6.26 6.28
CA ASN A 97 28.87 5.79 5.23
C ASN A 97 28.09 4.82 4.33
N SER A 98 27.71 5.29 3.15
CA SER A 98 26.95 4.51 2.16
C SER A 98 27.79 3.41 1.50
N ASP A 99 29.12 3.52 1.49
CA ASP A 99 30.00 2.55 0.80
C ASP A 99 30.04 1.21 1.54
N ASN A 100 29.88 1.23 2.87
CA ASN A 100 29.92 0.03 3.70
C ASN A 100 28.67 -0.13 4.59
N MET A 101 27.62 0.65 4.32
CA MET A 101 26.36 0.64 5.07
C MET A 101 26.59 0.69 6.59
N SER A 102 27.30 1.72 7.07
CA SER A 102 27.59 1.91 8.49
C SER A 102 27.43 3.37 8.93
N ILE A 103 27.49 3.62 10.24
CA ILE A 103 27.40 4.97 10.80
C ILE A 103 28.68 5.27 11.56
N SER A 104 29.31 6.40 11.23
CA SER A 104 30.40 6.96 12.02
C SER A 104 29.80 7.80 13.15
N TRP A 105 29.57 7.18 14.31
CA TRP A 105 29.02 7.86 15.49
C TRP A 105 30.02 8.81 16.17
N GLY A 106 29.50 9.85 16.81
CA GLY A 106 30.17 10.62 17.85
C GLY A 106 29.96 9.98 19.22
N GLY A 107 30.60 10.53 20.26
CA GLY A 107 30.36 10.08 21.63
C GLY A 107 28.94 10.42 22.11
N SER A 108 28.45 9.63 23.07
CA SER A 108 27.16 9.86 23.74
C SER A 108 27.24 11.11 24.62
N GLN A 109 26.27 12.02 24.49
CA GLN A 109 26.26 13.30 25.19
C GLN A 109 24.93 13.52 25.93
N LYS A 110 25.00 13.70 27.25
CA LYS A 110 23.82 14.04 28.06
C LYS A 110 23.34 15.44 27.72
N TYR A 111 22.03 15.61 27.53
CA TYR A 111 21.42 16.93 27.25
C TYR A 111 20.31 17.33 28.22
N ASP A 112 19.52 16.37 28.74
CA ASP A 112 18.44 16.64 29.69
C ASP A 112 18.09 15.39 30.53
N THR A 113 16.94 15.40 31.21
CA THR A 113 16.33 14.29 31.94
C THR A 113 14.85 14.15 31.58
N GLY A 114 14.37 12.93 31.38
CA GLY A 114 13.01 12.66 30.92
C GLY A 114 12.85 11.22 30.44
N LYS A 115 11.73 10.93 29.77
CA LYS A 115 11.40 9.62 29.23
C LYS A 115 10.88 9.73 27.79
N PHE A 116 10.99 8.63 27.04
CA PHE A 116 10.50 8.51 25.67
C PHE A 116 10.90 9.67 24.74
N PRO A 117 12.19 10.04 24.64
CA PRO A 117 12.60 11.11 23.75
C PRO A 117 12.30 10.73 22.28
N ARG A 118 11.87 11.72 21.49
CA ARG A 118 11.70 11.62 20.03
C ARG A 118 12.32 12.81 19.33
N VAL A 119 12.90 12.58 18.16
CA VAL A 119 13.69 13.58 17.45
C VAL A 119 13.31 13.67 15.97
N ALA A 120 13.28 14.89 15.44
CA ALA A 120 13.14 15.14 14.01
C ALA A 120 14.06 16.27 13.55
N MET A 121 14.58 16.16 12.33
CA MET A 121 15.52 17.12 11.76
C MET A 121 15.16 17.46 10.31
N ASN A 122 15.31 18.73 9.94
CA ASN A 122 15.18 19.15 8.55
C ASN A 122 16.53 19.12 7.79
N SER A 123 16.48 19.31 6.47
CA SER A 123 17.68 19.29 5.60
C SER A 123 18.72 20.37 5.91
N SER A 124 18.34 21.41 6.64
CA SER A 124 19.23 22.48 7.10
C SER A 124 19.93 22.14 8.43
N GLY A 125 19.63 21.00 9.06
CA GLY A 125 20.21 20.59 10.34
C GLY A 125 19.59 21.28 11.55
N ILE A 126 18.40 21.86 11.41
CA ILE A 126 17.58 22.25 12.57
C ILE A 126 16.92 20.99 13.10
N VAL A 127 17.12 20.72 14.38
CA VAL A 127 16.62 19.53 15.07
C VAL A 127 15.64 19.94 16.17
N VAL A 128 14.55 19.20 16.28
CA VAL A 128 13.56 19.32 17.34
C VAL A 128 13.51 17.99 18.08
N GLU A 129 13.55 18.05 19.39
CA GLU A 129 13.35 16.91 20.27
C GLU A 129 12.14 17.17 21.17
N VAL A 130 11.37 16.13 21.47
CA VAL A 130 10.25 16.14 22.42
C VAL A 130 10.35 14.95 23.36
N HIS A 131 9.95 15.12 24.61
CA HIS A 131 9.99 14.05 25.63
C HIS A 131 8.94 14.24 26.73
N GLU A 132 8.72 13.17 27.48
CA GLU A 132 7.94 13.18 28.72
C GLU A 132 8.80 13.60 29.92
N ALA A 133 8.19 14.30 30.88
CA ALA A 133 8.85 14.70 32.11
C ALA A 133 9.45 13.52 32.91
N ASP A 134 10.51 13.83 33.65
CA ASP A 134 11.02 12.94 34.69
C ASP A 134 9.97 12.74 35.82
N GLY A 135 9.98 11.56 36.43
CA GLY A 135 9.10 11.21 37.56
C GLY A 135 7.67 10.85 37.16
N ILE A 136 6.68 11.40 37.88
CA ILE A 136 5.25 11.05 37.75
C ILE A 136 4.42 12.11 37.00
N SER A 137 5.05 13.21 36.57
CA SER A 137 4.38 14.26 35.82
C SER A 137 4.06 13.79 34.40
N SER A 138 2.91 14.20 33.87
CA SER A 138 2.54 14.00 32.46
C SER A 138 2.98 15.16 31.56
N ASN A 139 3.81 16.09 32.04
CA ASN A 139 4.23 17.23 31.22
C ASN A 139 5.07 16.78 30.02
N LEU A 140 4.79 17.37 28.86
CA LEU A 140 5.57 17.20 27.64
C LEU A 140 6.47 18.42 27.43
N TRP A 141 7.71 18.15 27.04
CA TRP A 141 8.79 19.12 26.89
C TRP A 141 9.40 19.04 25.50
N TYR A 142 10.01 20.14 25.05
CA TYR A 142 10.74 20.17 23.79
C TYR A 142 12.09 20.89 23.90
N HIS A 143 12.99 20.53 22.99
CA HIS A 143 14.18 21.28 22.63
C HIS A 143 14.20 21.63 21.15
N VAL A 144 14.83 22.76 20.82
CA VAL A 144 15.25 23.09 19.45
C VAL A 144 16.77 23.22 19.44
N GLY A 145 17.44 22.63 18.47
CA GLY A 145 18.89 22.64 18.35
C GLY A 145 19.37 22.83 16.92
N LYS A 146 20.68 23.06 16.79
CA LYS A 146 21.40 23.08 15.52
C LYS A 146 22.45 21.97 15.52
N VAL A 147 22.37 21.07 14.54
CA VAL A 147 23.36 19.99 14.39
C VAL A 147 24.64 20.55 13.77
N ASN A 148 25.78 20.22 14.37
CA ASN A 148 27.10 20.41 13.81
C ASN A 148 27.71 19.03 13.48
N PRO A 149 27.74 18.63 12.20
CA PRO A 149 28.26 17.33 11.80
C PRO A 149 29.78 17.21 11.91
N ASP A 150 30.52 18.32 11.84
CA ASP A 150 31.99 18.29 11.83
C ASP A 150 32.57 17.85 13.17
N ASN A 151 31.95 18.29 14.27
CA ASN A 151 32.31 17.89 15.63
C ASN A 151 31.30 16.91 16.26
N LYS A 152 30.31 16.46 15.49
CA LYS A 152 29.25 15.52 15.90
C LYS A 152 28.56 15.93 17.19
N SER A 153 28.03 17.15 17.23
CA SER A 153 27.31 17.69 18.38
C SER A 153 26.02 18.40 17.96
N VAL A 154 25.13 18.64 18.95
CA VAL A 154 23.95 19.48 18.78
C VAL A 154 24.05 20.66 19.73
N GLU A 155 23.89 21.86 19.19
CA GLU A 155 23.81 23.09 19.96
C GLU A 155 22.36 23.32 20.41
N TRP A 156 21.95 22.70 21.51
CA TRP A 156 20.59 22.78 22.03
C TRP A 156 20.22 24.16 22.59
N GLY A 157 18.93 24.51 22.47
CA GLY A 157 18.27 25.54 23.26
C GLY A 157 17.76 24.98 24.60
N GLY A 158 17.14 25.84 25.41
CA GLY A 158 16.57 25.40 26.70
C GLY A 158 15.36 24.48 26.54
N SER A 159 15.19 23.58 27.51
CA SER A 159 14.03 22.69 27.65
C SER A 159 12.78 23.50 28.01
N ARG A 160 11.67 23.28 27.29
CA ARG A 160 10.43 24.06 27.44
C ARG A 160 9.21 23.16 27.44
N GLN A 161 8.36 23.28 28.45
CA GLN A 161 7.07 22.61 28.48
C GLN A 161 6.15 23.18 27.39
N TYR A 162 5.37 22.34 26.72
CA TYR A 162 4.35 22.77 25.76
C TYR A 162 2.95 22.19 26.00
N ASP A 163 2.83 20.96 26.50
CA ASP A 163 1.54 20.31 26.78
C ASP A 163 1.67 19.26 27.92
N THR A 164 0.68 18.40 28.06
CA THR A 164 0.65 17.20 28.90
C THR A 164 0.17 15.99 28.10
N GLY A 165 0.79 14.83 28.29
CA GLY A 165 0.46 13.61 27.55
C GLY A 165 1.51 12.52 27.74
N GLN A 166 1.51 11.56 26.82
CA GLN A 166 2.41 10.41 26.78
C GLN A 166 2.76 10.05 25.33
N THR A 167 3.90 9.39 25.13
CA THR A 167 4.36 8.86 23.85
C THR A 167 4.34 9.91 22.71
N PRO A 168 4.97 11.09 22.90
CA PRO A 168 4.98 12.12 21.87
C PRO A 168 5.75 11.64 20.62
N SER A 169 5.47 12.22 19.46
CA SER A 169 6.23 12.07 18.21
C SER A 169 6.19 13.37 17.44
N VAL A 170 7.30 13.74 16.79
CA VAL A 170 7.45 15.04 16.11
C VAL A 170 7.99 14.85 14.70
N ALA A 171 7.55 15.69 13.76
CA ALA A 171 8.09 15.80 12.41
C ALA A 171 8.23 17.27 12.00
N ILE A 172 9.31 17.61 11.30
CA ILE A 172 9.61 18.96 10.82
C ILE A 172 9.96 18.95 9.34
N ASN A 173 9.46 19.92 8.57
CA ASN A 173 9.79 20.07 7.15
C ASN A 173 10.88 21.13 6.89
N SER A 174 11.28 21.29 5.63
CA SER A 174 12.33 22.25 5.23
C SER A 174 11.95 23.72 5.47
N HIS A 175 10.66 24.03 5.61
CA HIS A 175 10.15 25.37 5.90
C HIS A 175 10.19 25.72 7.40
N GLY A 176 10.61 24.79 8.26
CA GLY A 176 10.58 24.98 9.72
C GLY A 176 9.18 24.87 10.32
N VAL A 177 8.21 24.36 9.56
CA VAL A 177 6.89 23.97 10.08
C VAL A 177 7.00 22.56 10.64
N LEU A 178 6.32 22.30 11.75
CA LEU A 178 6.32 20.99 12.39
C LEU A 178 4.92 20.55 12.81
N VAL A 179 4.79 19.24 12.98
CA VAL A 179 3.65 18.57 13.62
C VAL A 179 4.19 17.77 14.79
N GLU A 180 3.51 17.85 15.92
CA GLU A 180 3.69 16.94 17.04
C GLU A 180 2.38 16.20 17.28
N VAL A 181 2.47 14.92 17.65
CA VAL A 181 1.35 14.08 18.03
C VAL A 181 1.67 13.37 19.35
N HIS A 182 0.67 13.17 20.21
CA HIS A 182 0.83 12.45 21.47
C HIS A 182 -0.47 11.77 21.91
N GLN A 183 -0.36 10.84 22.85
CA GLN A 183 -1.50 10.26 23.55
C GLN A 183 -1.86 11.11 24.78
N SER A 184 -3.15 11.21 25.12
CA SER A 184 -3.62 11.79 26.38
C SER A 184 -2.89 11.24 27.59
N ASP A 185 -2.84 12.07 28.64
CA ASP A 185 -2.40 11.64 29.95
C ASP A 185 -3.44 10.74 30.65
N GLY A 186 -2.99 10.03 31.69
CA GLY A 186 -3.83 9.15 32.50
C GLY A 186 -4.27 7.87 31.77
N LEU A 187 -5.58 7.56 31.82
CA LEU A 187 -6.17 6.33 31.27
C LEU A 187 -6.89 6.55 29.93
N SER A 188 -6.95 7.80 29.45
CA SER A 188 -7.55 8.10 28.16
C SER A 188 -6.64 7.63 27.03
N THR A 189 -7.23 7.14 25.95
CA THR A 189 -6.51 6.71 24.74
C THR A 189 -6.70 7.72 23.61
N ASN A 190 -7.19 8.93 23.89
CA ASN A 190 -7.31 9.97 22.87
C ASN A 190 -5.92 10.36 22.33
N LEU A 191 -5.83 10.57 21.03
CA LEU A 191 -4.64 11.09 20.36
C LEU A 191 -4.85 12.56 20.00
N TRP A 192 -3.80 13.35 20.23
CA TRP A 192 -3.77 14.80 20.10
C TRP A 192 -2.64 15.24 19.18
N TYR A 193 -2.77 16.41 18.57
CA TYR A 193 -1.71 17.00 17.78
C TYR A 193 -1.55 18.50 18.04
N HIS A 194 -0.34 18.98 17.79
CA HIS A 194 -0.02 20.39 17.60
C HIS A 194 0.59 20.65 16.22
N VAL A 195 0.35 21.85 15.70
CA VAL A 195 1.11 22.40 14.57
C VAL A 195 1.92 23.59 15.06
N GLY A 196 3.21 23.62 14.73
CA GLY A 196 4.15 24.64 15.20
C GLY A 196 5.02 25.21 14.10
N THR A 197 5.71 26.31 14.40
CA THR A 197 6.76 26.87 13.54
C THR A 197 8.01 27.14 14.38
N VAL A 198 9.16 26.70 13.89
CA VAL A 198 10.44 26.87 14.57
C VAL A 198 10.97 28.29 14.35
N ASN A 199 11.30 28.95 15.45
CA ASN A 199 12.18 30.10 15.44
C ASN A 199 13.61 29.62 15.73
N GLN A 200 14.44 29.54 14.68
CA GLN A 200 15.80 29.02 14.77
C GLN A 200 16.74 29.94 15.55
N ASP A 201 16.53 31.26 15.51
CA ASP A 201 17.42 32.24 16.14
C ASP A 201 17.31 32.16 17.67
N ASN A 202 16.09 31.98 18.16
CA ASN A 202 15.81 31.87 19.59
C ASN A 202 15.74 30.43 20.10
N LYS A 203 15.81 29.45 19.19
CA LYS A 203 15.63 28.01 19.45
C LYS A 203 14.33 27.74 20.22
N THR A 204 13.22 28.23 19.68
CA THR A 204 11.87 28.07 20.25
C THR A 204 10.87 27.62 19.20
N ILE A 205 9.72 27.11 19.64
CA ILE A 205 8.60 26.77 18.76
C ILE A 205 7.42 27.68 19.09
N GLU A 206 6.80 28.23 18.05
CA GLU A 206 5.53 28.95 18.15
C GLU A 206 4.36 27.98 17.86
N TRP A 207 3.86 27.36 18.91
CA TRP A 207 2.78 26.37 18.85
C TRP A 207 1.40 26.97 18.49
N GLY A 208 0.57 26.20 17.81
CA GLY A 208 -0.88 26.37 17.80
C GLY A 208 -1.55 25.61 18.94
N GLU A 209 -2.88 25.65 18.99
CA GLU A 209 -3.68 24.90 19.97
C GLU A 209 -3.47 23.38 19.84
N SER A 210 -3.80 22.64 20.91
CA SER A 210 -3.83 21.17 20.93
C SER A 210 -5.19 20.67 20.43
N TYR A 211 -5.21 19.72 19.51
CA TYR A 211 -6.44 19.20 18.92
C TYR A 211 -6.50 17.67 18.98
N GLN A 212 -7.59 17.14 19.55
CA GLN A 212 -7.88 15.71 19.47
C GLN A 212 -8.20 15.33 18.03
N TYR A 213 -7.64 14.21 17.54
CA TYR A 213 -7.93 13.70 16.19
C TYR A 213 -8.41 12.25 16.15
N ASP A 214 -7.98 11.40 17.08
CA ASP A 214 -8.32 9.97 17.08
C ASP A 214 -8.23 9.36 18.50
N SER A 215 -8.23 8.02 18.58
CA SER A 215 -7.92 7.23 19.76
C SER A 215 -6.98 6.06 19.43
N GLY A 216 -5.98 5.81 20.28
CA GLY A 216 -4.95 4.80 20.10
C GLY A 216 -3.82 4.95 21.12
N SER A 217 -2.63 4.46 20.77
CA SER A 217 -1.41 4.64 21.53
C SER A 217 -0.18 4.67 20.61
N HIS A 218 0.93 5.21 21.11
CA HIS A 218 2.22 5.26 20.40
C HIS A 218 2.12 5.82 18.97
N PRO A 219 1.59 7.04 18.78
CA PRO A 219 1.51 7.65 17.47
C PRO A 219 2.91 7.98 16.93
N SER A 220 3.08 7.89 15.61
CA SER A 220 4.27 8.31 14.89
C SER A 220 3.88 9.09 13.65
N VAL A 221 4.57 10.20 13.39
CA VAL A 221 4.17 11.16 12.34
C VAL A 221 5.33 11.51 11.42
N VAL A 222 5.02 11.73 10.15
CA VAL A 222 5.89 12.40 9.17
C VAL A 222 5.17 13.58 8.52
N LEU A 223 5.95 14.60 8.14
CA LEU A 223 5.46 15.82 7.49
C LEU A 223 6.23 16.05 6.20
N THR A 224 5.52 16.18 5.08
CA THR A 224 6.14 16.46 3.78
C THR A 224 6.38 17.96 3.58
N ASP A 225 7.28 18.30 2.66
CA ASP A 225 7.55 19.69 2.29
C ASP A 225 6.35 20.38 1.62
N ASP A 226 5.46 19.62 0.95
CA ASP A 226 4.21 20.11 0.38
C ASP A 226 3.00 19.98 1.34
N PHE A 227 3.30 19.84 2.64
CA PHE A 227 2.40 19.95 3.78
C PHE A 227 1.38 18.82 3.96
N TRP A 228 1.69 17.62 3.48
CA TRP A 228 0.97 16.41 3.84
C TRP A 228 1.46 15.87 5.18
N VAL A 229 0.52 15.39 5.97
CA VAL A 229 0.77 14.68 7.23
C VAL A 229 0.37 13.24 7.04
N ILE A 230 1.29 12.32 7.37
CA ILE A 230 0.98 10.90 7.48
C ILE A 230 1.29 10.50 8.92
N GLU A 231 0.29 9.96 9.59
CA GLU A 231 0.37 9.49 10.97
C GLU A 231 0.00 8.01 11.02
N ILE A 232 0.67 7.27 11.89
CA ILE A 232 0.34 5.89 12.21
C ILE A 232 0.30 5.70 13.73
N HIS A 233 -0.58 4.82 14.21
CA HIS A 233 -0.70 4.50 15.64
C HIS A 233 -1.13 3.06 15.87
N GLN A 234 -0.93 2.60 17.10
CA GLN A 234 -1.44 1.32 17.59
C GLN A 234 -2.86 1.49 18.14
N SER A 235 -3.74 0.52 17.89
CA SER A 235 -5.08 0.48 18.48
C SER A 235 -5.03 0.42 20.02
N GLN A 236 -6.04 1.02 20.63
CA GLN A 236 -6.29 1.03 22.07
C GLN A 236 -6.64 -0.33 22.68
N THR A 237 -7.11 -1.30 21.87
CA THR A 237 -7.62 -2.60 22.36
C THR A 237 -6.84 -3.81 21.88
N PHE A 238 -6.26 -3.74 20.68
CA PHE A 238 -5.59 -4.87 20.03
C PHE A 238 -4.27 -4.41 19.45
N ASN A 239 -3.36 -5.35 19.19
CA ASN A 239 -2.12 -5.11 18.45
C ASN A 239 -2.42 -4.94 16.94
N THR A 240 -3.32 -4.01 16.59
CA THR A 240 -3.61 -3.65 15.19
C THR A 240 -3.05 -2.26 14.95
N LEU A 241 -2.60 -2.00 13.73
CA LEU A 241 -2.00 -0.71 13.35
C LEU A 241 -2.89 0.05 12.38
N TRP A 242 -2.96 1.35 12.58
CA TRP A 242 -3.88 2.26 11.90
C TRP A 242 -3.12 3.47 11.37
N LYS A 243 -3.58 4.01 10.24
CA LYS A 243 -3.03 5.21 9.60
C LYS A 243 -4.06 6.32 9.51
N ARG A 244 -3.57 7.55 9.48
CA ARG A 244 -4.30 8.78 9.18
C ARG A 244 -3.50 9.62 8.18
N ILE A 245 -4.21 10.25 7.26
CA ILE A 245 -3.62 11.17 6.28
C ILE A 245 -4.36 12.48 6.34
N GLY A 246 -3.61 13.58 6.32
CA GLY A 246 -4.17 14.93 6.35
C GLY A 246 -3.29 15.93 5.64
N ARG A 247 -3.76 17.16 5.59
CA ARG A 247 -2.99 18.30 5.04
C ARG A 247 -2.98 19.45 6.02
N LEU A 248 -1.84 20.13 6.17
CA LEU A 248 -1.77 21.30 7.04
C LEU A 248 -2.54 22.48 6.46
N ASN A 249 -3.31 23.13 7.34
CA ASN A 249 -3.81 24.48 7.14
C ASN A 249 -2.91 25.44 7.94
N LEU A 250 -1.89 25.99 7.27
CA LEU A 250 -0.89 26.86 7.91
C LEU A 250 -1.50 28.11 8.55
N GLY A 251 -2.54 28.69 7.94
CA GLY A 251 -3.20 29.89 8.44
C GLY A 251 -3.94 29.67 9.76
N LYS A 252 -4.38 28.43 10.02
CA LYS A 252 -5.08 28.05 11.25
C LYS A 252 -4.22 27.23 12.22
N LYS A 253 -3.04 26.76 11.80
CA LYS A 253 -2.22 25.77 12.51
C LYS A 253 -3.04 24.51 12.87
N THR A 254 -3.80 24.00 11.90
CA THR A 254 -4.62 22.78 12.04
C THR A 254 -4.28 21.75 10.97
N ILE A 255 -4.66 20.49 11.19
CA ILE A 255 -4.61 19.42 10.19
C ILE A 255 -6.02 19.19 9.65
N GLU A 256 -6.18 19.27 8.33
CA GLU A 256 -7.38 18.84 7.62
C GLU A 256 -7.25 17.35 7.31
N TRP A 257 -7.74 16.52 8.24
CA TRP A 257 -7.76 15.06 8.08
C TRP A 257 -8.70 14.62 6.96
N ILE A 258 -8.24 13.63 6.22
CA ILE A 258 -8.95 13.06 5.08
C ILE A 258 -9.51 11.72 5.53
N GLY A 259 -10.83 11.56 5.40
CA GLY A 259 -11.49 10.33 5.82
C GLY A 259 -11.34 10.05 7.31
N GLY A 260 -11.52 8.78 7.68
CA GLY A 260 -11.28 8.27 9.02
C GLY A 260 -9.90 7.61 9.14
N SER A 261 -9.61 7.01 10.29
CA SER A 261 -8.47 6.11 10.42
C SER A 261 -8.71 4.82 9.64
N GLU A 262 -7.63 4.32 9.04
CA GLU A 262 -7.66 3.10 8.24
C GLU A 262 -6.72 2.06 8.86
N LYS A 263 -7.23 0.87 9.16
CA LYS A 263 -6.41 -0.24 9.64
C LYS A 263 -5.54 -0.75 8.49
N PHE A 264 -4.23 -0.82 8.69
CA PHE A 264 -3.28 -1.36 7.71
C PHE A 264 -2.57 -2.63 8.18
N SER A 265 -2.58 -2.94 9.48
CA SER A 265 -2.05 -4.21 10.00
C SER A 265 -2.98 -4.85 11.03
N ASN A 266 -3.03 -6.19 11.04
CA ASN A 266 -3.80 -6.98 12.01
C ASN A 266 -3.00 -7.36 13.26
N ASP A 267 -1.69 -7.24 13.17
CA ASP A 267 -0.67 -7.53 14.17
C ASP A 267 0.35 -6.37 14.18
N GLY A 268 0.88 -6.04 15.35
CA GLY A 268 1.89 -5.00 15.49
C GLY A 268 1.74 -4.12 16.73
N SER A 269 2.86 -3.62 17.21
CA SER A 269 2.95 -2.66 18.31
C SER A 269 4.13 -1.71 18.10
N LEU A 270 4.07 -0.54 18.76
CA LEU A 270 5.11 0.50 18.67
C LEU A 270 5.49 0.88 17.23
N PRO A 271 4.53 1.34 16.40
CA PRO A 271 4.82 1.71 15.02
C PRO A 271 5.69 2.97 14.94
N CYS A 272 6.55 3.03 13.94
CA CYS A 272 7.39 4.17 13.60
C CYS A 272 7.39 4.40 12.09
N ILE A 273 7.45 5.67 11.67
CA ILE A 273 7.38 6.06 10.27
C ILE A 273 8.52 7.03 9.87
N GLY A 274 9.06 6.83 8.68
CA GLY A 274 9.99 7.73 8.00
C GLY A 274 9.52 8.05 6.58
N PHE A 275 9.97 9.19 6.03
CA PHE A 275 9.62 9.61 4.67
C PHE A 275 10.83 10.17 3.94
N ASN A 276 11.09 9.68 2.72
CA ASN A 276 12.27 10.07 1.95
C ASN A 276 12.00 11.10 0.84
N GLY A 277 10.78 11.63 0.74
CA GLY A 277 10.35 12.51 -0.35
C GLY A 277 9.46 11.82 -1.38
N THR A 278 9.52 10.49 -1.50
CA THR A 278 8.75 9.70 -2.46
C THR A 278 8.02 8.53 -1.80
N GLN A 279 8.70 7.86 -0.86
CA GLN A 279 8.22 6.69 -0.16
C GLN A 279 8.14 6.94 1.33
N VAL A 280 7.10 6.36 1.92
CA VAL A 280 6.96 6.15 3.34
C VAL A 280 7.58 4.80 3.67
N VAL A 281 8.35 4.76 4.75
CA VAL A 281 8.89 3.54 5.34
C VAL A 281 8.29 3.42 6.72
N GLU A 282 7.66 2.30 6.99
CA GLU A 282 7.04 1.98 8.26
C GLU A 282 7.79 0.81 8.90
N SER A 283 7.89 0.84 10.23
CA SER A 283 8.37 -0.27 11.03
C SER A 283 7.56 -0.45 12.31
N HIS A 284 7.44 -1.67 12.79
CA HIS A 284 6.79 -1.99 14.06
C HIS A 284 7.39 -3.27 14.67
N MET A 285 6.91 -3.65 15.85
CA MET A 285 7.20 -4.95 16.45
C MET A 285 6.01 -5.90 16.29
N ASP A 286 6.29 -7.15 15.88
CA ASP A 286 5.40 -8.28 16.13
C ASP A 286 6.06 -9.23 17.15
N GLY A 287 5.61 -9.15 18.40
CA GLY A 287 6.32 -9.75 19.53
C GLY A 287 7.71 -9.16 19.71
N THR A 288 8.74 -9.86 19.23
CA THR A 288 10.14 -9.38 19.20
C THR A 288 10.70 -9.30 17.79
N ASP A 289 9.92 -9.69 16.78
CA ASP A 289 10.29 -9.49 15.38
C ASP A 289 10.15 -8.01 15.03
N LEU A 290 11.22 -7.45 14.49
CA LEU A 290 11.20 -6.12 13.90
C LEU A 290 10.69 -6.25 12.47
N MET A 291 9.56 -5.60 12.21
CA MET A 291 8.84 -5.67 10.94
C MET A 291 9.00 -4.35 10.20
N SER A 292 9.11 -4.40 8.87
CA SER A 292 9.22 -3.19 8.03
C SER A 292 8.46 -3.32 6.73
N SER A 293 7.89 -2.22 6.25
CA SER A 293 7.28 -2.09 4.93
C SER A 293 7.57 -0.72 4.33
N ALA A 294 7.59 -0.63 3.00
CA ALA A 294 7.71 0.65 2.31
C ALA A 294 6.67 0.76 1.19
N SER A 295 6.16 1.97 0.96
CA SER A 295 5.19 2.22 -0.10
C SER A 295 5.31 3.65 -0.62
N LEU A 296 4.97 3.85 -1.89
CA LEU A 296 4.89 5.18 -2.48
C LEU A 296 3.81 6.02 -1.80
N PHE A 297 4.09 7.30 -1.57
CA PHE A 297 3.09 8.28 -1.18
C PHE A 297 2.60 9.08 -2.39
N ILE A 298 1.68 8.49 -3.15
CA ILE A 298 1.25 9.00 -4.46
C ILE A 298 -0.26 8.94 -4.62
N ASP A 299 -0.76 9.68 -5.62
CA ASP A 299 -2.12 9.56 -6.08
C ASP A 299 -2.22 8.41 -7.10
N ARG A 300 -2.68 7.24 -6.65
CA ARG A 300 -2.82 6.05 -7.50
C ARG A 300 -3.99 6.16 -8.48
N SER A 301 -4.88 7.15 -8.34
CA SER A 301 -6.02 7.32 -9.26
C SER A 301 -5.60 7.83 -10.64
N ASP A 302 -4.45 8.51 -10.76
CA ASP A 302 -3.93 9.10 -12.01
C ASP A 302 -2.54 8.54 -12.38
N TRP A 303 -2.22 7.32 -11.96
CA TRP A 303 -0.86 6.79 -12.10
C TRP A 303 -0.43 6.62 -13.57
N MET A 304 -1.32 6.21 -14.48
CA MET A 304 -0.94 6.06 -15.89
C MET A 304 -0.65 7.42 -16.50
N LYS A 305 -1.53 8.41 -16.29
CA LYS A 305 -1.37 9.80 -16.71
C LYS A 305 -0.05 10.38 -16.23
N ASN A 306 0.28 10.19 -14.95
CA ASN A 306 1.54 10.66 -14.37
C ASN A 306 2.76 9.92 -14.92
N SER A 307 2.58 8.69 -15.41
CA SER A 307 3.64 7.86 -15.99
C SER A 307 3.75 7.97 -17.52
N MET A 308 2.93 8.80 -18.19
CA MET A 308 2.93 8.93 -19.66
C MET A 308 4.29 9.22 -20.30
N PRO A 309 5.21 10.00 -19.69
CA PRO A 309 6.56 10.16 -20.22
C PRO A 309 7.33 8.83 -20.37
N VAL A 310 7.02 7.82 -19.56
CA VAL A 310 7.70 6.53 -19.54
C VAL A 310 6.92 5.44 -20.28
N ILE A 311 5.60 5.37 -20.09
CA ILE A 311 4.76 4.29 -20.62
C ILE A 311 3.92 4.70 -21.83
N GLY A 312 3.79 6.00 -22.13
CA GLY A 312 2.84 6.50 -23.12
C GLY A 312 3.07 5.94 -24.53
N GLY A 313 4.34 5.80 -24.94
CA GLY A 313 4.73 5.22 -26.22
C GLY A 313 4.71 3.69 -26.27
N ARG A 314 4.50 3.01 -25.14
CA ARG A 314 4.47 1.54 -25.05
C ARG A 314 3.08 1.04 -25.42
N SER A 315 3.02 -0.09 -26.12
CA SER A 315 1.74 -0.76 -26.41
C SER A 315 1.12 -1.33 -25.13
N LEU A 316 -0.17 -1.66 -25.16
CA LEU A 316 -0.83 -2.34 -24.05
C LEU A 316 -0.08 -3.64 -23.64
N LYS A 317 0.47 -4.38 -24.61
CA LYS A 317 1.28 -5.59 -24.39
C LYS A 317 2.65 -5.32 -23.74
N GLU A 318 3.09 -4.07 -23.68
CA GLU A 318 4.38 -3.66 -23.10
C GLU A 318 4.24 -2.98 -21.72
N VAL A 319 3.04 -3.01 -21.14
CA VAL A 319 2.74 -2.37 -19.86
C VAL A 319 2.23 -3.40 -18.85
N MET A 320 2.64 -3.23 -17.60
CA MET A 320 2.18 -4.00 -16.44
C MET A 320 1.06 -3.23 -15.74
N LEU A 321 -0.06 -3.91 -15.48
CA LEU A 321 -1.29 -3.36 -14.91
C LEU A 321 -1.66 -4.11 -13.63
N PRO A 322 -2.03 -3.41 -12.54
CA PRO A 322 -2.68 -4.04 -11.40
C PRO A 322 -4.08 -4.50 -11.79
N ALA A 323 -4.45 -5.70 -11.36
CA ALA A 323 -5.64 -6.40 -11.81
C ALA A 323 -6.35 -7.11 -10.65
N ALA A 324 -7.69 -7.06 -10.63
CA ALA A 324 -8.51 -7.61 -9.55
C ALA A 324 -9.24 -8.89 -9.99
N HIS A 325 -9.02 -9.97 -9.24
CA HIS A 325 -9.76 -11.22 -9.36
C HIS A 325 -11.14 -11.11 -8.72
N ASP A 326 -12.16 -11.63 -9.40
CA ASP A 326 -13.55 -11.61 -8.93
C ASP A 326 -13.92 -10.21 -8.42
N ALA A 327 -13.67 -9.20 -9.25
CA ALA A 327 -13.55 -7.82 -8.81
C ALA A 327 -14.79 -7.28 -8.07
N SER A 328 -15.95 -7.88 -8.33
CA SER A 328 -17.21 -7.53 -7.72
C SER A 328 -17.45 -8.14 -6.33
N MET A 329 -16.68 -9.15 -5.92
CA MET A 329 -16.85 -9.81 -4.63
C MET A 329 -16.23 -9.02 -3.47
N TYR A 330 -16.45 -7.70 -3.47
CA TYR A 330 -16.34 -6.81 -2.30
C TYR A 330 -17.65 -6.69 -1.54
N GLU A 331 -18.75 -6.99 -2.21
CA GLU A 331 -20.08 -7.13 -1.63
C GLU A 331 -20.49 -8.61 -1.73
N VAL A 332 -21.11 -9.14 -0.68
CA VAL A 332 -21.46 -10.56 -0.59
C VAL A 332 -22.93 -10.67 -0.16
N ASN A 333 -23.78 -10.97 -1.14
CA ASN A 333 -25.24 -10.93 -1.02
C ASN A 333 -25.87 -12.26 -1.44
N ASN A 334 -27.11 -12.50 -1.00
CA ASN A 334 -28.00 -13.58 -1.47
C ASN A 334 -27.32 -14.95 -1.61
N CYS A 335 -26.41 -15.26 -0.70
CA CYS A 335 -25.61 -16.47 -0.75
C CYS A 335 -26.46 -17.73 -0.69
N THR A 336 -26.00 -18.79 -1.36
CA THR A 336 -26.62 -20.11 -1.22
C THR A 336 -26.45 -20.60 0.22
N ALA A 337 -27.55 -20.60 0.98
CA ALA A 337 -27.55 -20.99 2.39
C ALA A 337 -27.76 -22.50 2.57
N LEU A 338 -26.70 -23.23 2.90
CA LEU A 338 -26.72 -24.68 3.19
C LEU A 338 -25.98 -25.02 4.50
N GLY A 339 -26.15 -24.17 5.52
CA GLY A 339 -25.43 -24.32 6.80
C GLY A 339 -23.92 -24.32 6.57
N PRO A 340 -23.16 -25.31 7.09
CA PRO A 340 -21.71 -25.36 6.92
C PRO A 340 -21.25 -25.62 5.48
N PHE A 341 -22.16 -26.00 4.59
CA PHE A 341 -21.88 -26.19 3.15
C PHE A 341 -22.30 -24.99 2.31
N GLY A 342 -22.77 -23.92 2.95
CA GLY A 342 -23.22 -22.69 2.28
C GLY A 342 -22.09 -21.75 1.91
N ALA A 343 -22.42 -20.81 1.04
CA ALA A 343 -21.54 -19.70 0.70
C ALA A 343 -21.71 -18.55 1.71
N ASN A 344 -20.62 -17.84 2.01
CA ASN A 344 -20.59 -16.64 2.83
C ASN A 344 -19.33 -15.82 2.53
N SER A 345 -19.11 -14.73 3.25
CA SER A 345 -17.94 -13.87 3.04
C SER A 345 -16.60 -14.57 3.24
N CYS A 346 -16.51 -15.55 4.13
CA CYS A 346 -15.27 -16.29 4.41
C CYS A 346 -14.78 -17.08 3.18
N ASN A 347 -15.70 -17.66 2.39
CA ASN A 347 -15.37 -18.53 1.26
C ASN A 347 -15.74 -17.97 -0.12
N THR A 348 -16.24 -16.73 -0.20
CA THR A 348 -16.60 -16.10 -1.48
C THR A 348 -16.08 -14.67 -1.63
N GLN A 349 -15.76 -13.96 -0.54
CA GLN A 349 -15.28 -12.59 -0.63
C GLN A 349 -13.81 -12.53 -1.05
N THR A 350 -13.52 -11.93 -2.21
CA THR A 350 -12.16 -11.75 -2.73
C THR A 350 -11.67 -10.31 -2.61
N GLN A 351 -12.59 -9.35 -2.52
CA GLN A 351 -12.27 -7.92 -2.48
C GLN A 351 -12.88 -7.24 -1.24
N THR A 352 -12.43 -6.03 -0.94
CA THR A 352 -13.03 -5.20 0.13
C THR A 352 -13.41 -3.80 -0.33
N ALA A 353 -12.75 -3.30 -1.37
CA ALA A 353 -13.05 -2.00 -1.97
C ALA A 353 -14.05 -2.17 -3.14
N SER A 354 -14.96 -1.19 -3.30
CA SER A 354 -15.80 -1.12 -4.49
C SER A 354 -14.98 -0.91 -5.77
N TYR A 355 -15.61 -0.95 -6.95
CA TYR A 355 -14.91 -0.63 -8.20
C TYR A 355 -14.24 0.75 -8.14
N LEU A 356 -14.94 1.77 -7.62
CA LEU A 356 -14.35 3.09 -7.46
C LEU A 356 -13.16 3.08 -6.50
N GLY A 357 -13.24 2.31 -5.40
CA GLY A 357 -12.13 2.15 -4.45
C GLY A 357 -10.92 1.45 -5.08
N GLN A 358 -11.14 0.34 -5.79
CA GLN A 358 -10.10 -0.40 -6.52
C GLN A 358 -9.45 0.47 -7.61
N LEU A 359 -10.23 1.24 -8.37
CA LEU A 359 -9.75 2.22 -9.35
C LEU A 359 -8.90 3.32 -8.71
N ASN A 360 -9.33 3.84 -7.56
CA ASN A 360 -8.57 4.84 -6.79
C ASN A 360 -7.27 4.24 -6.22
N ASN A 361 -7.24 2.95 -5.93
CA ASN A 361 -6.02 2.20 -5.57
C ASN A 361 -5.13 1.87 -6.77
N GLY A 362 -5.56 2.14 -7.99
CA GLY A 362 -4.76 2.00 -9.21
C GLY A 362 -5.03 0.74 -10.04
N VAL A 363 -6.01 -0.09 -9.68
CA VAL A 363 -6.43 -1.25 -10.48
C VAL A 363 -6.95 -0.79 -11.85
N ARG A 364 -6.55 -1.49 -12.91
CA ARG A 364 -6.93 -1.14 -14.31
C ARG A 364 -7.44 -2.34 -15.11
N TYR A 365 -7.45 -3.54 -14.56
CA TYR A 365 -8.09 -4.72 -15.15
C TYR A 365 -9.01 -5.38 -14.12
N PHE A 366 -10.24 -5.68 -14.52
CA PHE A 366 -11.26 -6.22 -13.64
C PHE A 366 -11.88 -7.47 -14.26
N ASP A 367 -11.87 -8.57 -13.52
CA ASP A 367 -12.69 -9.75 -13.84
C ASP A 367 -14.11 -9.55 -13.32
N VAL A 368 -15.01 -9.31 -14.26
CA VAL A 368 -16.43 -9.08 -14.04
C VAL A 368 -17.15 -10.37 -14.39
N ARG A 369 -17.89 -10.93 -13.43
CA ARG A 369 -18.66 -12.17 -13.60
C ARG A 369 -20.17 -11.87 -13.52
N PRO A 370 -20.86 -11.66 -14.66
CA PRO A 370 -22.26 -11.28 -14.67
C PRO A 370 -23.17 -12.43 -14.26
N VAL A 371 -24.18 -12.09 -13.46
CA VAL A 371 -25.19 -13.03 -12.98
C VAL A 371 -26.58 -12.46 -13.25
N ILE A 372 -27.50 -13.27 -13.77
CA ILE A 372 -28.92 -12.91 -13.79
C ILE A 372 -29.59 -13.48 -12.55
N PHE A 373 -30.16 -12.60 -11.73
CA PHE A 373 -30.94 -12.96 -10.56
C PHE A 373 -32.16 -12.04 -10.44
N GLN A 374 -33.34 -12.62 -10.27
CA GLN A 374 -34.63 -11.94 -10.22
C GLN A 374 -34.85 -11.00 -11.43
N GLY A 375 -34.45 -11.47 -12.62
CA GLY A 375 -34.56 -10.75 -13.89
C GLY A 375 -33.59 -9.57 -14.06
N LYS A 376 -32.70 -9.32 -13.09
CA LYS A 376 -31.73 -8.22 -13.12
C LYS A 376 -30.32 -8.74 -13.40
N LEU A 377 -29.53 -7.93 -14.10
CA LEU A 377 -28.09 -8.17 -14.25
C LEU A 377 -27.39 -7.69 -12.98
N SER A 378 -26.77 -8.64 -12.30
CA SER A 378 -25.90 -8.45 -11.16
C SER A 378 -24.50 -8.95 -11.53
N THR A 379 -23.64 -9.02 -10.54
CA THR A 379 -22.39 -9.76 -10.58
C THR A 379 -22.39 -10.84 -9.50
N GLY A 380 -21.46 -11.79 -9.53
CA GLY A 380 -21.35 -12.79 -8.48
C GLY A 380 -20.32 -13.88 -8.78
N HIS A 381 -20.07 -14.72 -7.79
CA HIS A 381 -19.19 -15.87 -7.90
C HIS A 381 -19.94 -17.12 -7.49
N PHE A 382 -20.01 -18.12 -8.38
CA PHE A 382 -20.74 -19.35 -8.18
C PHE A 382 -20.01 -20.56 -8.77
N ASN A 383 -19.97 -21.65 -8.01
CA ASN A 383 -19.82 -22.99 -8.55
C ASN A 383 -21.14 -23.42 -9.20
N THR A 384 -21.11 -24.20 -10.28
CA THR A 384 -22.32 -24.63 -11.01
C THR A 384 -22.82 -26.02 -10.62
N ASN A 385 -22.02 -26.83 -9.93
CA ASN A 385 -22.42 -28.17 -9.51
C ASN A 385 -21.84 -28.57 -8.14
N PRO A 386 -22.59 -28.43 -7.04
CA PRO A 386 -23.90 -27.77 -6.94
C PRO A 386 -23.79 -26.24 -7.10
N LEU A 387 -24.92 -25.58 -7.39
CA LEU A 387 -24.99 -24.12 -7.51
C LEU A 387 -24.73 -23.42 -6.16
N LEU A 388 -23.48 -23.09 -5.87
CA LEU A 388 -23.03 -22.53 -4.58
C LEU A 388 -22.24 -21.26 -4.82
N GLY A 389 -22.63 -20.19 -4.14
CA GLY A 389 -21.96 -18.91 -4.27
C GLY A 389 -22.77 -17.77 -3.70
N CYS A 390 -22.31 -16.55 -3.99
CA CYS A 390 -22.96 -15.32 -3.57
C CYS A 390 -23.02 -14.34 -4.73
N ASP A 391 -24.06 -13.52 -4.72
CA ASP A 391 -24.11 -12.35 -5.59
C ASP A 391 -23.14 -11.29 -5.05
N GLY A 392 -22.55 -10.55 -5.97
CA GLY A 392 -21.93 -9.26 -5.73
C GLY A 392 -22.95 -8.11 -5.84
N PRO A 393 -22.47 -6.88 -6.07
CA PRO A 393 -23.31 -5.73 -6.39
C PRO A 393 -24.03 -5.91 -7.73
N GLY A 394 -25.05 -5.08 -7.95
CA GLY A 394 -25.68 -4.88 -9.26
C GLY A 394 -24.65 -4.48 -10.32
N LEU A 395 -24.82 -4.97 -11.56
CA LEU A 395 -23.92 -4.62 -12.65
C LEU A 395 -23.94 -3.10 -12.94
N ASP A 396 -25.13 -2.49 -12.83
CA ASP A 396 -25.33 -1.05 -12.95
C ASP A 396 -24.47 -0.24 -11.97
N THR A 397 -24.34 -0.73 -10.73
CA THR A 397 -23.57 -0.11 -9.66
C THR A 397 -22.08 -0.19 -9.97
N ALA A 398 -21.59 -1.37 -10.38
CA ALA A 398 -20.21 -1.55 -10.81
C ALA A 398 -19.85 -0.64 -12.01
N LEU A 399 -20.70 -0.58 -13.02
CA LEU A 399 -20.49 0.27 -14.21
C LEU A 399 -20.61 1.77 -13.89
N ALA A 400 -21.47 2.16 -12.95
CA ALA A 400 -21.57 3.54 -12.48
C ALA A 400 -20.28 3.99 -11.80
N ASP A 401 -19.67 3.16 -10.95
CA ASP A 401 -18.37 3.41 -10.33
C ASP A 401 -17.27 3.64 -11.38
N VAL A 402 -17.21 2.77 -12.40
CA VAL A 402 -16.28 2.93 -13.53
C VAL A 402 -16.53 4.24 -14.27
N LYS A 403 -17.78 4.58 -14.55
CA LYS A 403 -18.15 5.83 -15.23
C LYS A 403 -17.75 7.07 -14.41
N ILE A 404 -18.01 7.08 -13.11
CA ILE A 404 -17.63 8.16 -12.19
C ILE A 404 -16.12 8.41 -12.27
N PHE A 405 -15.33 7.32 -12.26
CA PHE A 405 -13.89 7.42 -12.37
C PHE A 405 -13.44 7.91 -13.75
N MET A 406 -13.98 7.36 -14.84
CA MET A 406 -13.65 7.74 -16.22
C MET A 406 -14.00 9.18 -16.56
N ALA A 407 -15.04 9.75 -15.94
CA ALA A 407 -15.45 11.15 -16.15
C ALA A 407 -14.41 12.17 -15.67
N ARG A 408 -13.49 11.78 -14.78
CA ARG A 408 -12.46 12.67 -14.20
C ARG A 408 -11.03 12.26 -14.53
N SER A 409 -10.81 11.10 -15.14
CA SER A 409 -9.48 10.52 -15.33
C SER A 409 -9.01 10.57 -16.79
N SER A 410 -7.72 10.29 -17.01
CA SER A 410 -7.13 10.06 -18.34
C SER A 410 -6.45 8.69 -18.39
N GLU A 411 -7.12 7.71 -17.79
CA GLU A 411 -6.61 6.35 -17.57
C GLU A 411 -7.27 5.35 -18.54
N LEU A 412 -6.68 4.16 -18.67
CA LEU A 412 -7.26 3.04 -19.41
C LEU A 412 -7.74 1.96 -18.45
N VAL A 413 -8.99 1.54 -18.55
CA VAL A 413 -9.55 0.41 -17.78
C VAL A 413 -9.95 -0.72 -18.72
N ILE A 414 -9.68 -1.96 -18.34
CA ILE A 414 -10.11 -3.17 -19.03
C ILE A 414 -11.15 -3.88 -18.15
N LEU A 415 -12.33 -4.13 -18.70
CA LEU A 415 -13.37 -4.94 -18.07
C LEU A 415 -13.46 -6.26 -18.83
N LYS A 416 -13.04 -7.35 -18.19
CA LYS A 416 -13.18 -8.71 -18.70
C LYS A 416 -14.52 -9.26 -18.22
N PHE A 417 -15.44 -9.53 -19.12
CA PHE A 417 -16.69 -10.19 -18.82
C PHE A 417 -16.55 -11.69 -19.11
N SER A 418 -16.81 -12.53 -18.11
CA SER A 418 -16.71 -13.99 -18.22
C SER A 418 -17.62 -14.69 -17.22
N HIS A 419 -17.63 -16.04 -17.20
CA HIS A 419 -18.35 -16.84 -16.20
C HIS A 419 -19.83 -16.45 -16.04
N TYR A 420 -20.53 -16.28 -17.16
CA TYR A 420 -21.92 -15.84 -17.18
C TYR A 420 -22.85 -16.88 -16.58
N LEU A 421 -23.73 -16.48 -15.66
CA LEU A 421 -24.61 -17.43 -14.98
C LEU A 421 -26.02 -16.88 -14.74
N ASN A 422 -27.04 -17.64 -15.15
CA ASN A 422 -28.44 -17.31 -14.91
C ASN A 422 -29.02 -18.13 -13.75
N ARG A 423 -29.10 -17.51 -12.57
CA ARG A 423 -29.66 -18.15 -11.36
C ARG A 423 -31.16 -18.38 -11.46
N ASP A 424 -31.87 -17.58 -12.25
CA ASP A 424 -33.30 -17.76 -12.48
C ASP A 424 -33.58 -19.00 -13.36
N LYS A 425 -32.53 -19.62 -13.93
CA LYS A 425 -32.58 -20.83 -14.75
C LYS A 425 -31.58 -21.89 -14.24
N ASP A 426 -31.56 -22.11 -12.92
CA ASP A 426 -30.76 -23.17 -12.27
C ASP A 426 -29.25 -23.11 -12.57
N GLY A 427 -28.71 -21.91 -12.79
CA GLY A 427 -27.28 -21.70 -13.03
C GLY A 427 -26.84 -21.97 -14.47
N ALA A 428 -27.77 -21.96 -15.43
CA ALA A 428 -27.43 -22.09 -16.84
C ALA A 428 -26.57 -20.92 -17.34
N ASP A 429 -25.75 -21.17 -18.36
CA ASP A 429 -25.04 -20.12 -19.09
C ASP A 429 -26.03 -19.13 -19.73
N PHE A 430 -25.55 -17.91 -20.03
CA PHE A 430 -26.37 -16.91 -20.73
C PHE A 430 -26.76 -17.39 -22.14
N THR A 431 -28.01 -17.13 -22.51
CA THR A 431 -28.44 -17.27 -23.91
C THR A 431 -27.89 -16.12 -24.77
N GLU A 432 -27.99 -16.24 -26.09
CA GLU A 432 -27.61 -15.18 -27.03
C GLU A 432 -28.34 -13.85 -26.72
N GLU A 433 -29.63 -13.91 -26.35
CA GLU A 433 -30.41 -12.73 -25.97
C GLU A 433 -29.95 -12.11 -24.65
N GLU A 434 -29.50 -12.93 -23.70
CA GLU A 434 -28.97 -12.47 -22.41
C GLU A 434 -27.58 -11.86 -22.58
N MET A 435 -26.75 -12.45 -23.44
CA MET A 435 -25.48 -11.87 -23.87
C MET A 435 -25.68 -10.53 -24.61
N ASP A 436 -26.67 -10.45 -25.50
CA ASP A 436 -27.02 -9.22 -26.20
C ASP A 436 -27.49 -8.11 -25.23
N ARG A 437 -28.31 -8.49 -24.23
CA ARG A 437 -28.75 -7.59 -23.16
C ARG A 437 -27.55 -7.06 -22.36
N LEU A 438 -26.63 -7.93 -21.96
CA LEU A 438 -25.41 -7.55 -21.24
C LEU A 438 -24.58 -6.55 -22.07
N CYS A 439 -24.33 -6.85 -23.35
CA CYS A 439 -23.58 -5.95 -24.24
C CYS A 439 -24.27 -4.59 -24.37
N SER A 440 -25.60 -4.57 -24.52
CA SER A 440 -26.40 -3.34 -24.60
C SER A 440 -26.33 -2.51 -23.32
N GLU A 441 -26.35 -3.15 -22.15
CA GLU A 441 -26.28 -2.48 -20.85
C GLU A 441 -24.91 -1.84 -20.63
N VAL A 442 -23.83 -2.57 -20.93
CA VAL A 442 -22.45 -2.06 -20.88
C VAL A 442 -22.27 -0.89 -21.84
N LEU A 443 -22.74 -1.03 -23.08
CA LEU A 443 -22.69 0.03 -24.10
C LEU A 443 -23.39 1.30 -23.62
N THR A 444 -24.57 1.16 -23.03
CA THR A 444 -25.39 2.29 -22.57
C THR A 444 -24.78 2.95 -21.33
N ALA A 445 -24.32 2.16 -20.36
CA ALA A 445 -23.79 2.68 -19.11
C ALA A 445 -22.49 3.48 -19.33
N LEU A 446 -21.59 2.93 -20.15
CA LEU A 446 -20.25 3.48 -20.41
C LEU A 446 -20.15 4.32 -21.70
N ASP A 447 -21.29 4.72 -22.27
CA ASP A 447 -21.31 5.54 -23.48
C ASP A 447 -20.37 6.76 -23.38
N GLY A 448 -19.65 7.03 -24.47
CA GLY A 448 -18.60 8.06 -24.54
C GLY A 448 -17.26 7.69 -23.89
N HIS A 449 -17.19 6.66 -23.04
CA HIS A 449 -15.95 6.18 -22.42
C HIS A 449 -15.43 4.88 -23.03
N LEU A 450 -16.25 4.13 -23.77
CA LEU A 450 -15.77 2.93 -24.47
C LEU A 450 -14.70 3.28 -25.52
N TYR A 451 -13.63 2.51 -25.52
CA TYR A 451 -12.57 2.61 -26.51
C TYR A 451 -13.09 2.12 -27.87
N THR A 452 -12.94 2.96 -28.90
CA THR A 452 -13.37 2.70 -30.28
C THR A 452 -12.26 3.05 -31.27
N GLY A 453 -11.02 3.09 -30.79
CA GLY A 453 -9.85 3.53 -31.53
C GLY A 453 -9.19 2.44 -32.39
N PRO A 454 -7.91 2.66 -32.78
CA PRO A 454 -7.14 1.68 -33.55
C PRO A 454 -7.07 0.28 -32.92
N MET A 455 -6.89 -0.70 -33.81
CA MET A 455 -6.69 -2.12 -33.51
C MET A 455 -5.36 -2.60 -34.13
N PRO A 456 -4.74 -3.68 -33.63
CA PRO A 456 -5.15 -4.53 -32.49
C PRO A 456 -5.04 -3.84 -31.13
N LEU A 457 -5.88 -4.21 -30.17
CA LEU A 457 -5.88 -3.64 -28.81
C LEU A 457 -4.50 -3.73 -28.16
N ALA A 458 -3.94 -4.94 -28.12
CA ALA A 458 -2.66 -5.24 -27.48
C ALA A 458 -1.46 -4.48 -28.08
N ALA A 459 -1.51 -4.18 -29.38
CA ALA A 459 -0.45 -3.49 -30.11
C ALA A 459 -0.59 -1.96 -30.07
N THR A 460 -1.71 -1.42 -29.56
CA THR A 460 -1.95 0.02 -29.56
C THR A 460 -1.22 0.71 -28.41
N PRO A 461 -0.47 1.80 -28.67
CA PRO A 461 0.19 2.58 -27.61
C PRO A 461 -0.78 3.21 -26.62
N LEU A 462 -0.41 3.24 -25.33
CA LEU A 462 -1.27 3.80 -24.28
C LEU A 462 -1.66 5.26 -24.53
N ASN A 463 -0.73 6.09 -25.01
CA ASN A 463 -1.02 7.49 -25.32
C ASN A 463 -2.04 7.67 -26.45
N ILE A 464 -2.17 6.68 -27.35
CA ILE A 464 -3.21 6.64 -28.38
C ILE A 464 -4.54 6.20 -27.75
N MET A 465 -4.51 5.19 -26.88
CA MET A 465 -5.72 4.68 -26.22
C MET A 465 -6.38 5.74 -25.34
N THR A 466 -5.61 6.55 -24.62
CA THR A 466 -6.10 7.57 -23.67
C THR A 466 -6.09 9.00 -24.23
N ALA A 467 -5.81 9.18 -25.53
CA ALA A 467 -5.70 10.50 -26.18
C ALA A 467 -6.93 11.42 -26.02
N ARG A 468 -8.10 10.84 -25.71
CA ARG A 468 -9.37 11.56 -25.57
C ARG A 468 -9.95 11.47 -24.15
N GLY A 469 -9.08 11.30 -23.15
CA GLY A 469 -9.46 11.12 -21.73
C GLY A 469 -9.63 9.65 -21.36
N GLY A 470 -10.25 9.39 -20.20
CA GLY A 470 -10.46 8.05 -19.68
C GLY A 470 -11.16 7.11 -20.67
N ARG A 471 -10.63 5.91 -20.87
CA ARG A 471 -11.18 4.91 -21.80
C ARG A 471 -11.35 3.54 -21.16
N VAL A 472 -12.43 2.86 -21.56
CA VAL A 472 -12.73 1.48 -21.16
C VAL A 472 -12.65 0.55 -22.35
N VAL A 473 -11.87 -0.51 -22.23
CA VAL A 473 -11.84 -1.65 -23.15
C VAL A 473 -12.71 -2.74 -22.52
N ALA A 474 -13.91 -2.96 -23.09
CA ALA A 474 -14.82 -4.01 -22.63
C ALA A 474 -14.64 -5.25 -23.51
N VAL A 475 -14.16 -6.35 -22.92
CA VAL A 475 -13.86 -7.60 -23.61
C VAL A 475 -14.71 -8.72 -23.04
N PHE A 476 -15.32 -9.52 -23.91
CA PHE A 476 -16.32 -10.52 -23.57
C PHE A 476 -15.85 -11.89 -24.02
N ASP A 477 -15.73 -12.81 -23.07
CA ASP A 477 -15.52 -14.21 -23.41
C ASP A 477 -16.80 -14.79 -24.05
N ASN A 478 -16.65 -15.78 -24.92
CA ASN A 478 -17.74 -16.45 -25.64
C ASN A 478 -18.69 -15.51 -26.40
N LEU A 479 -18.20 -14.36 -26.84
CA LEU A 479 -18.97 -13.47 -27.71
C LEU A 479 -19.17 -14.12 -29.09
N SER A 480 -20.43 -14.41 -29.44
CA SER A 480 -20.75 -15.03 -30.73
C SER A 480 -20.31 -14.15 -31.91
N ALA A 481 -20.06 -14.75 -33.08
CA ALA A 481 -19.74 -13.99 -34.29
C ALA A 481 -20.86 -12.99 -34.68
N ALA A 482 -22.12 -13.33 -34.39
CA ALA A 482 -23.26 -12.46 -34.67
C ALA A 482 -23.28 -11.22 -33.77
N LEU A 483 -23.04 -11.39 -32.46
CA LEU A 483 -22.95 -10.27 -31.53
C LEU A 483 -21.68 -9.45 -31.76
N HIS A 484 -20.55 -10.11 -32.01
CA HIS A 484 -19.30 -9.43 -32.37
C HIS A 484 -19.50 -8.51 -33.59
N GLN A 485 -20.16 -9.01 -34.64
CA GLN A 485 -20.51 -8.19 -35.80
C GLN A 485 -21.52 -7.07 -35.45
N LYS A 486 -22.54 -7.35 -34.62
CA LYS A 486 -23.55 -6.37 -34.20
C LYS A 486 -22.96 -5.18 -33.45
N TYR A 487 -21.91 -5.41 -32.66
CA TYR A 487 -21.24 -4.39 -31.85
C TYR A 487 -19.89 -3.91 -32.40
N ALA A 488 -19.52 -4.33 -33.62
CA ALA A 488 -18.30 -3.89 -34.27
C ALA A 488 -18.20 -2.35 -34.31
N GLY A 489 -17.06 -1.82 -33.86
CA GLY A 489 -16.80 -0.38 -33.77
C GLY A 489 -17.51 0.35 -32.63
N LYS A 490 -18.21 -0.35 -31.73
CA LYS A 490 -18.91 0.24 -30.56
C LYS A 490 -18.17 0.03 -29.24
N GLY A 491 -16.97 -0.53 -29.27
CA GLY A 491 -16.13 -0.74 -28.08
C GLY A 491 -16.50 -1.98 -27.25
N ILE A 492 -17.18 -2.93 -27.87
CA ILE A 492 -17.41 -4.29 -27.37
C ILE A 492 -16.51 -5.22 -28.17
N TYR A 493 -15.62 -5.91 -27.48
CA TYR A 493 -14.56 -6.71 -28.07
C TYR A 493 -14.66 -8.17 -27.62
N SER A 494 -14.16 -9.09 -28.44
CA SER A 494 -14.08 -10.51 -28.08
C SER A 494 -12.83 -10.81 -27.24
N TYR A 495 -12.96 -11.75 -26.30
CA TYR A 495 -11.88 -12.23 -25.43
C TYR A 495 -11.69 -13.74 -25.59
N ARG A 496 -10.45 -14.23 -25.47
CA ARG A 496 -10.13 -15.66 -25.33
C ARG A 496 -8.96 -15.91 -24.39
N ASP A 497 -9.01 -17.05 -23.70
CA ASP A 497 -7.85 -17.55 -22.97
C ASP A 497 -6.86 -18.23 -23.92
N TYR A 498 -5.57 -17.96 -23.73
CA TYR A 498 -4.46 -18.58 -24.43
C TYR A 498 -3.97 -19.83 -23.67
N PRO A 499 -3.56 -20.92 -24.35
CA PRO A 499 -3.56 -21.11 -25.81
C PRO A 499 -4.94 -21.41 -26.38
N THR A 500 -5.20 -20.88 -27.58
CA THR A 500 -6.43 -21.11 -28.33
C THR A 500 -6.15 -21.19 -29.84
N SER A 501 -6.99 -21.90 -30.57
CA SER A 501 -7.02 -21.90 -32.04
C SER A 501 -7.98 -20.87 -32.63
N GLU A 502 -8.79 -20.23 -31.78
CA GLU A 502 -9.76 -19.20 -32.17
C GLU A 502 -9.12 -17.81 -32.14
N THR A 503 -9.60 -16.93 -33.02
CA THR A 503 -9.19 -15.52 -33.04
C THR A 503 -10.11 -14.68 -32.16
N ALA A 504 -9.54 -13.79 -31.36
CA ALA A 504 -10.26 -12.78 -30.60
C ALA A 504 -9.57 -11.41 -30.69
N ASP A 505 -10.25 -10.36 -30.27
CA ASP A 505 -9.70 -8.99 -30.23
C ASP A 505 -8.65 -8.81 -29.12
N LEU A 506 -8.75 -9.61 -28.05
CA LEU A 506 -7.76 -9.72 -26.98
C LEU A 506 -7.65 -11.18 -26.51
N THR A 507 -6.44 -11.73 -26.55
CA THR A 507 -6.16 -13.11 -26.13
C THR A 507 -5.17 -13.13 -24.96
N VAL A 508 -5.53 -13.69 -23.81
CA VAL A 508 -4.72 -13.58 -22.58
C VAL A 508 -4.36 -14.96 -22.03
N PHE A 509 -3.11 -15.19 -21.65
CA PHE A 509 -2.77 -16.39 -20.88
C PHE A 509 -3.29 -16.22 -19.45
N ASP A 510 -4.36 -16.93 -19.11
CA ASP A 510 -5.09 -16.85 -17.83
C ASP A 510 -5.20 -18.26 -17.22
N HIS A 511 -4.18 -18.69 -16.47
CA HIS A 511 -4.11 -20.03 -15.86
C HIS A 511 -3.71 -19.94 -14.39
N TYR A 512 -4.71 -19.92 -13.49
CA TYR A 512 -4.50 -19.97 -12.05
C TYR A 512 -4.04 -21.37 -11.58
N THR A 513 -3.51 -21.45 -10.36
CA THR A 513 -2.97 -22.71 -9.81
C THR A 513 -4.05 -23.59 -9.18
N GLY A 514 -5.08 -22.98 -8.56
CA GLY A 514 -6.19 -23.71 -7.95
C GLY A 514 -5.79 -24.46 -6.67
N THR A 515 -4.94 -23.85 -5.83
CA THR A 515 -4.38 -24.47 -4.62
C THR A 515 -4.53 -23.53 -3.42
N PRO A 516 -4.71 -24.07 -2.20
CA PRO A 516 -4.61 -23.29 -0.98
C PRO A 516 -3.16 -23.11 -0.49
N ASP A 517 -2.21 -23.83 -1.09
CA ASP A 517 -0.81 -23.84 -0.69
C ASP A 517 -0.04 -22.68 -1.33
N LEU A 518 0.51 -21.81 -0.47
CA LEU A 518 1.25 -20.61 -0.86
C LEU A 518 2.49 -20.92 -1.71
N GLU A 519 3.29 -21.90 -1.31
CA GLU A 519 4.54 -22.22 -2.00
C GLU A 519 4.26 -22.87 -3.36
N VAL A 520 3.23 -23.72 -3.44
CA VAL A 520 2.79 -24.31 -4.72
C VAL A 520 2.28 -23.23 -5.67
N MET A 521 1.47 -22.28 -5.19
CA MET A 521 0.98 -21.15 -6.01
C MET A 521 2.14 -20.31 -6.55
N ILE A 522 3.08 -19.92 -5.67
CA ILE A 522 4.26 -19.14 -6.07
C ILE A 522 5.03 -19.88 -7.16
N ASN A 523 5.45 -21.12 -6.89
CA ASN A 523 6.29 -21.88 -7.82
C ASN A 523 5.62 -22.11 -9.18
N ASP A 524 4.33 -22.42 -9.19
CA ASP A 524 3.57 -22.64 -10.42
C ASP A 524 3.42 -21.34 -11.23
N GLN A 525 3.02 -20.23 -10.59
CA GLN A 525 2.84 -18.95 -11.28
C GLN A 525 4.16 -18.39 -11.84
N LEU A 526 5.26 -18.50 -11.08
CA LEU A 526 6.58 -18.07 -11.56
C LEU A 526 7.07 -18.97 -12.70
N GLY A 527 6.87 -20.29 -12.60
CA GLY A 527 7.19 -21.24 -13.67
C GLY A 527 6.39 -20.95 -14.95
N LYS A 528 5.11 -20.60 -14.83
CA LYS A 528 4.26 -20.19 -15.95
C LYS A 528 4.77 -18.90 -16.59
N LEU A 529 5.18 -17.91 -15.79
CA LEU A 529 5.74 -16.65 -16.30
C LEU A 529 7.07 -16.87 -17.04
N GLU A 530 7.91 -17.79 -16.57
CA GLU A 530 9.20 -18.09 -17.20
C GLU A 530 9.07 -18.92 -18.49
N ASN A 531 8.03 -19.72 -18.63
CA ASN A 531 7.83 -20.55 -19.82
C ASN A 531 7.48 -19.69 -21.06
N PRO A 532 8.35 -19.64 -22.10
CA PRO A 532 8.11 -18.82 -23.29
C PRO A 532 6.86 -19.24 -24.08
N GLU A 533 6.42 -20.50 -23.99
CA GLU A 533 5.22 -20.98 -24.69
C GLU A 533 3.96 -20.29 -24.19
N ASN A 534 3.95 -19.79 -22.95
CA ASN A 534 2.83 -19.08 -22.33
C ASN A 534 2.70 -17.62 -22.78
N HIS A 535 3.65 -17.09 -23.56
CA HIS A 535 3.66 -15.69 -24.05
C HIS A 535 3.20 -15.54 -25.50
N GLY A 536 2.57 -16.58 -26.07
CA GLY A 536 2.06 -16.57 -27.45
C GLY A 536 0.78 -15.75 -27.66
N GLY A 537 0.01 -15.50 -26.59
CA GLY A 537 -1.15 -14.60 -26.60
C GLY A 537 -0.78 -13.12 -26.62
N ASP A 538 -1.76 -12.25 -26.48
CA ASP A 538 -1.57 -10.80 -26.36
C ASP A 538 -1.01 -10.38 -25.01
N LEU A 539 -1.57 -10.88 -23.91
CA LEU A 539 -1.13 -10.54 -22.55
C LEU A 539 -0.87 -11.80 -21.73
N PHE A 540 -0.02 -11.69 -20.73
CA PHE A 540 0.16 -12.71 -19.70
C PHE A 540 -0.45 -12.22 -18.37
N LEU A 541 -1.35 -13.03 -17.80
CA LEU A 541 -1.92 -12.79 -16.48
C LEU A 541 -1.17 -13.63 -15.45
N LEU A 542 -0.55 -12.95 -14.49
CA LEU A 542 0.05 -13.57 -13.30
C LEU A 542 -1.04 -13.70 -12.24
N SER A 543 -1.58 -14.91 -12.05
CA SER A 543 -2.70 -15.18 -11.15
C SER A 543 -2.19 -15.44 -9.74
N TRP A 544 -2.02 -14.37 -8.98
CA TRP A 544 -1.53 -14.38 -7.61
C TRP A 544 -2.67 -14.57 -6.60
N THR A 545 -3.35 -15.72 -6.71
CA THR A 545 -4.55 -16.05 -5.93
C THR A 545 -4.42 -17.44 -5.28
N LEU A 546 -4.87 -17.56 -4.04
CA LEU A 546 -5.00 -18.86 -3.36
C LEU A 546 -6.47 -19.27 -3.37
N THR A 547 -6.71 -20.56 -3.62
CA THR A 547 -8.05 -21.13 -3.71
C THR A 547 -8.28 -22.08 -2.56
N GLN A 548 -9.34 -21.85 -1.78
CA GLN A 548 -9.71 -22.78 -0.72
C GLN A 548 -10.04 -24.17 -1.29
N ASP A 549 -9.61 -25.21 -0.59
CA ASP A 549 -10.13 -26.56 -0.84
C ASP A 549 -11.53 -26.74 -0.22
N THR A 550 -12.14 -27.89 -0.50
CA THR A 550 -13.48 -28.23 0.02
C THR A 550 -13.55 -28.21 1.54
N GLU A 551 -12.51 -28.68 2.25
CA GLU A 551 -12.51 -28.73 3.71
C GLU A 551 -12.44 -27.33 4.31
N GLN A 552 -11.58 -26.47 3.76
CA GLN A 552 -11.45 -25.07 4.15
C GLN A 552 -12.74 -24.28 3.88
N ALA A 553 -13.38 -24.50 2.72
CA ALA A 553 -14.65 -23.86 2.39
C ALA A 553 -15.78 -24.27 3.36
N ILE A 554 -15.81 -25.54 3.77
CA ILE A 554 -16.75 -26.05 4.80
C ILE A 554 -16.44 -25.45 6.17
N ALA A 555 -15.16 -25.37 6.55
CA ALA A 555 -14.74 -24.75 7.80
C ALA A 555 -15.17 -23.27 7.87
N CYS A 556 -15.09 -22.55 6.75
CA CYS A 556 -15.65 -21.20 6.59
C CYS A 556 -17.17 -21.17 6.77
N GLY A 557 -17.90 -22.13 6.18
CA GLY A 557 -19.34 -22.30 6.40
C GLY A 557 -19.70 -22.54 7.87
N ALA A 558 -18.82 -23.22 8.61
CA ALA A 558 -18.97 -23.49 10.04
C ALA A 558 -18.48 -22.34 10.95
N GLY A 559 -17.93 -21.26 10.39
CA GLY A 559 -17.45 -20.10 11.15
C GLY A 559 -16.10 -20.28 11.85
N ILE A 560 -15.31 -21.28 11.44
CA ILE A 560 -13.98 -21.59 12.02
C ILE A 560 -12.86 -21.62 10.97
N GLY A 561 -13.17 -21.29 9.72
CA GLY A 561 -12.23 -21.33 8.59
C GLY A 561 -11.38 -20.07 8.46
N ILE A 562 -10.31 -20.18 7.68
CA ILE A 562 -9.46 -19.06 7.25
C ILE A 562 -10.09 -18.46 6.00
N SER A 563 -10.40 -17.16 6.02
CA SER A 563 -11.07 -16.51 4.89
C SER A 563 -10.18 -16.38 3.65
N ILE A 564 -10.79 -16.28 2.47
CA ILE A 564 -10.08 -15.96 1.22
C ILE A 564 -9.26 -14.66 1.37
N LEU A 565 -9.81 -13.62 2.02
CA LEU A 565 -9.08 -12.37 2.27
C LEU A 565 -7.82 -12.59 3.14
N THR A 566 -7.87 -13.52 4.10
CA THR A 566 -6.70 -13.88 4.92
C THR A 566 -5.65 -14.61 4.09
N MET A 567 -6.07 -15.52 3.21
CA MET A 567 -5.17 -16.21 2.26
C MET A 567 -4.58 -15.22 1.23
N ALA A 568 -5.36 -14.26 0.76
CA ALA A 568 -4.91 -13.19 -0.12
C ALA A 568 -3.83 -12.34 0.56
N ALA A 569 -3.99 -12.01 1.84
CA ALA A 569 -2.99 -11.25 2.59
C ALA A 569 -1.64 -11.99 2.67
N SER A 570 -1.65 -13.32 2.87
CA SER A 570 -0.43 -14.13 2.89
C SER A 570 0.22 -14.29 1.51
N ALA A 571 -0.58 -14.36 0.45
CA ALA A 571 -0.05 -14.33 -0.91
C ALA A 571 0.57 -12.96 -1.23
N ASN A 572 -0.15 -11.88 -0.95
CA ASN A 572 0.25 -10.52 -1.31
C ASN A 572 1.53 -10.07 -0.60
N SER A 573 1.83 -10.58 0.61
CA SER A 573 3.08 -10.31 1.31
C SER A 573 4.33 -10.90 0.61
N GLU A 574 4.15 -11.83 -0.32
CA GLU A 574 5.23 -12.42 -1.11
C GLU A 574 5.36 -11.87 -2.53
N LEU A 575 4.35 -11.15 -3.05
CA LEU A 575 4.34 -10.72 -4.45
C LEU A 575 5.55 -9.84 -4.79
N TRP A 576 5.82 -8.82 -3.97
CA TRP A 576 6.88 -7.85 -4.25
C TRP A 576 8.26 -8.52 -4.38
N LYS A 577 8.64 -9.39 -3.44
CA LYS A 577 9.95 -10.07 -3.45
C LYS A 577 10.14 -10.92 -4.68
N ASN A 578 9.10 -11.65 -5.06
CA ASN A 578 9.16 -12.52 -6.22
C ASN A 578 9.29 -11.67 -7.51
N MET A 579 8.52 -10.59 -7.63
CA MET A 579 8.65 -9.67 -8.77
C MET A 579 10.01 -8.99 -8.81
N GLU A 580 10.55 -8.59 -7.66
CA GLU A 580 11.87 -8.01 -7.55
C GLU A 580 12.97 -9.00 -7.97
N GLN A 581 12.94 -10.21 -7.42
CA GLN A 581 13.91 -11.25 -7.76
C GLN A 581 13.91 -11.55 -9.25
N LEU A 582 12.74 -11.62 -9.88
CA LEU A 582 12.62 -11.84 -11.31
C LEU A 582 13.11 -10.64 -12.13
N GLN A 583 12.79 -9.41 -11.72
CA GLN A 583 13.28 -8.20 -12.40
C GLN A 583 14.81 -8.11 -12.32
N ARG A 584 15.40 -8.30 -11.14
CA ARG A 584 16.87 -8.27 -10.94
C ARG A 584 17.57 -9.42 -11.64
N GLY A 585 16.93 -10.59 -11.71
CA GLY A 585 17.40 -11.74 -12.48
C GLY A 585 17.28 -11.59 -14.01
N GLY A 586 16.66 -10.50 -14.50
CA GLY A 586 16.41 -10.28 -15.93
C GLY A 586 15.33 -11.20 -16.53
N ASN A 587 14.50 -11.81 -15.69
CA ASN A 587 13.38 -12.66 -16.10
C ASN A 587 12.16 -11.84 -16.52
N ILE A 588 11.99 -10.62 -16.01
CA ILE A 588 11.00 -9.68 -16.53
C ILE A 588 11.67 -8.84 -17.62
N ARG A 589 11.23 -9.04 -18.86
CA ARG A 589 11.80 -8.39 -20.06
C ARG A 589 10.82 -8.39 -21.21
N LYS A 590 11.12 -7.66 -22.29
CA LYS A 590 10.28 -7.63 -23.49
C LYS A 590 9.97 -9.06 -23.99
N GLY A 591 8.69 -9.36 -24.19
CA GLY A 591 8.19 -10.68 -24.58
C GLY A 591 8.03 -11.68 -23.44
N ARG A 592 8.31 -11.28 -22.19
CA ARG A 592 8.08 -12.04 -20.96
C ARG A 592 7.74 -11.07 -19.83
N LEU A 593 6.53 -10.50 -19.89
CA LEU A 593 6.05 -9.51 -18.93
C LEU A 593 4.86 -10.10 -18.17
N PRO A 594 4.76 -9.89 -16.85
CA PRO A 594 3.52 -10.14 -16.13
C PRO A 594 2.55 -8.97 -16.39
N ASN A 595 1.96 -8.93 -17.59
CA ASN A 595 1.13 -7.81 -18.04
C ASN A 595 0.01 -7.46 -17.06
N LEU A 596 -0.61 -8.48 -16.46
CA LEU A 596 -1.67 -8.31 -15.46
C LEU A 596 -1.19 -8.93 -14.14
N LEU A 597 -0.99 -8.10 -13.12
CA LEU A 597 -0.76 -8.55 -11.74
C LEU A 597 -2.13 -8.79 -11.12
N TYR A 598 -2.61 -10.03 -11.16
CA TYR A 598 -4.01 -10.37 -10.89
C TYR A 598 -4.15 -11.05 -9.53
N HIS A 599 -4.87 -10.43 -8.60
CA HIS A 599 -4.90 -10.87 -7.21
C HIS A 599 -6.20 -10.56 -6.49
N ASP A 600 -6.38 -11.27 -5.37
CA ASP A 600 -7.37 -10.97 -4.35
C ASP A 600 -6.87 -9.85 -3.44
N TYR A 601 -7.80 -9.20 -2.74
CA TYR A 601 -7.55 -8.07 -1.85
C TYR A 601 -6.77 -6.96 -2.56
N ALA A 602 -7.33 -6.46 -3.65
CA ALA A 602 -6.68 -5.54 -4.56
C ALA A 602 -6.51 -4.14 -3.98
N GLN A 603 -5.30 -3.89 -3.46
CA GLN A 603 -4.89 -2.65 -2.82
C GLN A 603 -3.73 -1.96 -3.55
N GLY A 604 -3.33 -0.78 -3.07
CA GLY A 604 -2.34 0.07 -3.73
C GLY A 604 -0.93 -0.53 -3.86
N PHE A 605 -0.58 -1.58 -3.11
CA PHE A 605 0.76 -2.19 -3.18
C PHE A 605 1.06 -2.78 -4.57
N ALA A 606 0.07 -3.39 -5.23
CA ALA A 606 0.27 -3.94 -6.57
C ALA A 606 0.45 -2.84 -7.63
N THR A 607 -0.15 -1.67 -7.40
CA THR A 607 0.12 -0.46 -8.19
C THR A 607 1.56 0.00 -8.03
N ASP A 608 2.11 -0.04 -6.82
CA ASP A 608 3.51 0.31 -6.59
C ASP A 608 4.44 -0.67 -7.32
N ILE A 609 4.13 -1.98 -7.32
CA ILE A 609 4.87 -3.00 -8.08
C ILE A 609 4.79 -2.74 -9.59
N ALA A 610 3.58 -2.49 -10.11
CA ALA A 610 3.39 -2.22 -11.54
C ALA A 610 4.17 -0.97 -11.98
N LEU A 611 4.14 0.11 -11.19
CA LEU A 611 4.93 1.32 -11.43
C LEU A 611 6.43 1.03 -11.45
N TRP A 612 6.92 0.29 -10.45
CA TRP A 612 8.32 -0.08 -10.33
C TRP A 612 8.80 -0.91 -11.53
N LEU A 613 8.03 -1.92 -11.94
CA LEU A 613 8.32 -2.77 -13.09
C LEU A 613 8.26 -1.97 -14.41
N ASN A 614 7.26 -1.10 -14.58
CA ASN A 614 7.14 -0.25 -15.76
C ASN A 614 8.33 0.70 -15.91
N ASN A 615 8.93 1.13 -14.80
CA ASN A 615 10.14 1.95 -14.76
C ASN A 615 11.44 1.13 -14.76
N GLY A 616 11.39 -0.16 -15.12
CA GLY A 616 12.58 -1.00 -15.28
C GLY A 616 13.22 -1.44 -13.95
N GLY A 617 12.44 -1.48 -12.87
CA GLY A 617 12.92 -1.86 -11.55
C GLY A 617 13.45 -0.67 -10.73
N SER A 618 12.85 0.51 -10.90
CA SER A 618 13.21 1.71 -10.14
C SER A 618 12.00 2.63 -9.98
N PHE A 619 11.97 3.43 -8.91
CA PHE A 619 11.06 4.57 -8.81
C PHE A 619 11.65 5.88 -9.32
N GLU A 620 12.93 5.87 -9.70
CA GLU A 620 13.55 7.02 -10.36
C GLU A 620 13.17 7.02 -11.84
N ASN A 621 12.75 8.19 -12.34
CA ASN A 621 12.54 8.38 -13.77
C ASN A 621 13.89 8.27 -14.49
N ARG A 622 14.21 7.08 -15.00
CA ARG A 622 15.30 6.93 -15.96
C ARG A 622 14.77 7.43 -17.30
N GLU A 623 15.16 8.63 -17.69
CA GLU A 623 15.08 9.04 -19.10
C GLU A 623 15.87 7.98 -19.91
N HIS A 624 15.15 7.17 -20.69
CA HIS A 624 15.72 6.20 -21.61
C HIS A 624 15.63 6.71 -23.04
#